data_AF-A0A963I191-F1
#
_entry.id   AF-A0A963I191-F1
#
_cell.length_a   1.000
_cell.length_b   1.000
_cell.length_c   1.000
_cell.angle_alpha   90.00
_cell.angle_beta   90.00
_cell.angle_gamma   90.00
#
_symmetry.space_group_name_H-M   'P 1'
#
loop_
_entity.id
_entity.type
_entity.pdbx_description
1 polymer ?
#
loop_
_entity_poly.entity_id
_entity_poly.type
_entity_poly.pdbx_seq_one_letter_code
_entity_poly.pdbx_strand_id
1 'polypeptide(L)'
;MATPEEIQERYLERVERRATFLVTIEHSGLGIYLPSEERQRVRLMESLARAIARPSELPVLKPETIRKAIDRLSSLVESMQPHLPHDVQYRNRIRRDW
;
A
#
# COMPACT_ATOMS: atom_id res chain seq x y z
N MET A 1 20.53 14.51 -15.75
CA MET A 1 19.18 14.46 -15.15
C MET A 1 18.67 13.04 -15.31
N ALA A 2 17.96 12.49 -14.33
CA ALA A 2 17.39 11.16 -14.47
C ALA A 2 16.29 11.16 -15.53
N THR A 3 16.18 10.12 -16.34
CA THR A 3 15.10 10.00 -17.33
C THR A 3 13.75 9.77 -16.63
N PRO A 4 12.61 10.11 -17.27
CA PRO A 4 11.29 9.80 -16.71
C PRO A 4 11.13 8.34 -16.34
N GLU A 5 11.69 7.42 -17.12
CA GLU A 5 11.70 5.97 -16.89
C GLU A 5 12.49 5.62 -15.62
N GLU A 6 13.70 6.13 -15.46
CA GLU A 6 14.52 5.94 -14.26
C GLU A 6 13.81 6.45 -13.00
N ILE A 7 13.02 7.52 -13.12
CA ILE A 7 12.22 8.03 -12.00
C ILE A 7 11.10 7.06 -11.63
N GLN A 8 10.41 6.44 -12.59
CA GLN A 8 9.41 5.40 -12.31
C GLN A 8 10.06 4.21 -11.57
N GLU A 9 11.19 3.73 -12.07
CA GLU A 9 11.90 2.59 -11.50
C GLU A 9 12.36 2.86 -10.07
N ARG A 10 13.01 4.01 -9.84
CA ARG A 10 13.45 4.41 -8.49
C ARG A 10 12.29 4.55 -7.51
N TYR A 11 11.12 4.98 -7.98
CA TYR A 11 9.91 5.01 -7.17
C TYR A 11 9.44 3.60 -6.82
N LEU A 12 9.34 2.70 -7.80
CA LEU A 12 8.96 1.32 -7.56
C LEU A 12 9.94 0.59 -6.63
N GLU A 13 11.24 0.82 -6.76
CA GLU A 13 12.23 0.29 -5.81
C GLU A 13 11.98 0.76 -4.38
N ARG A 14 11.60 2.02 -4.17
CA ARG A 14 11.24 2.52 -2.83
C ARG A 14 9.96 1.86 -2.32
N VAL A 15 8.98 1.66 -3.18
CA VAL A 15 7.75 0.94 -2.84
C VAL A 15 8.11 -0.48 -2.39
N GLU A 16 8.97 -1.19 -3.12
CA GLU A 16 9.40 -2.54 -2.74
C GLU A 16 10.19 -2.55 -1.42
N ARG A 17 11.09 -1.60 -1.17
CA ARG A 17 11.76 -1.48 0.14
C ARG A 17 10.76 -1.30 1.29
N ARG A 18 9.69 -0.54 1.08
CA ARG A 18 8.61 -0.38 2.06
C ARG A 18 7.76 -1.65 2.18
N ALA A 19 7.50 -2.33 1.08
CA ALA A 19 6.82 -3.62 1.07
C ALA A 19 7.60 -4.68 1.88
N THR A 20 8.94 -4.74 1.75
CA THR A 20 9.78 -5.63 2.57
C THR A 20 9.64 -5.34 4.07
N PHE A 21 9.52 -4.07 4.45
CA PHE A 21 9.25 -3.70 5.84
C PHE A 21 7.87 -4.22 6.30
N LEU A 22 6.83 -4.13 5.46
CA LEU A 22 5.51 -4.70 5.79
C LEU A 22 5.55 -6.21 6.00
N VAL A 23 6.26 -6.93 5.14
CA VAL A 23 6.48 -8.39 5.29
C VAL A 23 7.18 -8.70 6.62
N THR A 24 8.12 -7.86 7.06
CA THR A 24 8.80 -8.04 8.34
C THR A 24 7.84 -7.86 9.53
N ILE A 25 6.91 -6.90 9.44
CA ILE A 25 5.86 -6.70 10.44
C ILE A 25 4.94 -7.93 10.49
N GLU A 26 4.53 -8.44 9.33
CA GLU A 26 3.68 -9.63 9.20
C GLU A 26 4.35 -10.87 9.83
N HIS A 27 5.62 -11.11 9.52
CA HIS A 27 6.40 -12.21 10.12
C HIS A 27 6.58 -12.08 11.64
N SER A 28 6.41 -10.87 12.19
CA SER A 28 6.41 -10.63 13.64
C SER A 28 5.05 -10.88 14.28
N GLY A 29 4.06 -11.38 13.51
CA GLY A 29 2.69 -11.62 13.97
C GLY A 29 1.86 -10.35 14.12
N LEU A 30 2.29 -9.24 13.51
CA LEU A 30 1.61 -7.95 13.57
C LEU A 30 0.89 -7.66 12.26
N GLY A 31 -0.28 -7.02 12.35
CA GLY A 31 -1.07 -6.59 11.21
C GLY A 31 -1.23 -5.07 11.14
N ILE A 32 -1.28 -4.51 9.94
CA ILE A 32 -1.70 -3.12 9.74
C ILE A 32 -3.22 -3.08 9.58
N TYR A 33 -3.88 -2.19 10.32
CA TYR A 33 -5.31 -1.97 10.20
C TYR A 33 -5.68 -1.48 8.79
N LEU A 34 -6.66 -2.12 8.17
CA LEU A 34 -7.27 -1.67 6.94
C LEU A 34 -8.75 -1.35 7.17
N PRO A 35 -9.26 -0.17 6.76
CA PRO A 35 -10.66 0.18 6.92
C PRO A 35 -11.62 -0.82 6.23
N SER A 36 -12.77 -1.06 6.83
CA SER A 36 -13.81 -1.94 6.25
C SER A 36 -14.52 -1.31 5.04
N GLU A 37 -14.58 0.02 4.97
CA GLU A 37 -15.18 0.76 3.85
C GLU A 37 -14.20 0.87 2.67
N GLU A 38 -14.62 0.41 1.49
CA GLU A 38 -13.79 0.37 0.28
C GLU A 38 -13.26 1.74 -0.12
N ARG A 39 -14.12 2.77 -0.11
CA ARG A 39 -13.71 4.14 -0.45
C ARG A 39 -12.65 4.69 0.50
N GLN A 40 -12.65 4.26 1.77
CA GLN A 40 -11.62 4.65 2.72
C GLN A 40 -10.32 3.88 2.46
N ARG A 41 -10.40 2.58 2.15
CA ARG A 41 -9.22 1.78 1.77
C ARG A 41 -8.49 2.35 0.57
N VAL A 42 -9.22 2.61 -0.52
CA VAL A 42 -8.64 3.14 -1.76
C VAL A 42 -7.93 4.47 -1.50
N ARG A 43 -8.59 5.41 -0.81
CA ARG A 43 -7.99 6.71 -0.45
C ARG A 43 -6.75 6.56 0.44
N LEU A 44 -6.76 5.63 1.39
CA LEU A 44 -5.63 5.38 2.29
C LEU A 44 -4.44 4.81 1.51
N MET A 45 -4.68 3.82 0.64
CA MET A 45 -3.64 3.22 -0.20
C MET A 45 -3.07 4.20 -1.22
N GLU A 46 -3.91 5.04 -1.83
CA GLU A 46 -3.47 6.14 -2.70
C GLU A 46 -2.59 7.14 -1.94
N SER A 47 -3.00 7.52 -0.73
CA SER A 47 -2.24 8.44 0.12
C SER A 47 -0.88 7.84 0.50
N LEU A 48 -0.84 6.55 0.86
CA LEU A 48 0.39 5.83 1.17
C LEU A 48 1.31 5.75 -0.05
N ALA A 49 0.79 5.37 -1.22
CA ALA A 49 1.55 5.27 -2.45
C ALA A 49 2.17 6.63 -2.84
N ARG A 50 1.43 7.73 -2.67
CA ARG A 50 1.93 9.10 -2.91
C ARG A 50 2.95 9.55 -1.86
N ALA A 51 2.78 9.17 -0.59
CA ALA A 51 3.70 9.50 0.50
C ALA A 51 5.09 8.84 0.35
N ILE A 52 5.18 7.73 -0.39
CA ILE A 52 6.45 7.05 -0.71
C ILE A 52 7.23 7.79 -1.82
N ALA A 53 6.53 8.51 -2.70
CA ALA A 53 7.16 9.29 -3.77
C ALA A 53 7.83 10.53 -3.19
N ARG A 54 8.94 10.96 -3.80
CA ARG A 54 9.51 12.28 -3.49
C ARG A 54 8.63 13.35 -4.11
N PRO A 55 8.51 14.54 -3.50
CA PRO A 55 7.68 15.63 -4.05
C PRO A 55 8.05 16.00 -5.50
N SER A 56 9.34 15.94 -5.86
CA SER A 56 9.83 16.23 -7.21
C SER A 56 9.47 15.19 -8.26
N GLU A 57 9.07 13.98 -7.84
CA GLU A 57 8.76 12.86 -8.74
C GLU A 57 7.26 12.79 -9.03
N LEU A 58 6.41 13.25 -8.11
CA LEU A 58 4.95 13.21 -8.25
C LEU A 58 4.43 13.76 -9.60
N PRO A 59 4.95 14.87 -10.15
CA PRO A 59 4.46 15.39 -11.43
C PRO A 59 4.81 14.51 -12.64
N VAL A 60 5.84 13.67 -12.52
CA VAL A 60 6.34 12.84 -13.63
C VAL A 60 5.96 11.36 -13.50
N LEU A 61 5.39 10.95 -12.35
CA LEU A 61 4.91 9.59 -12.16
C LEU A 61 3.68 9.30 -13.02
N LYS A 62 3.75 8.21 -13.79
CA LYS A 62 2.64 7.76 -14.62
C LYS A 62 1.53 7.19 -13.72
N PRO A 63 0.24 7.40 -14.05
CA PRO A 63 -0.88 6.83 -13.29
C PRO A 63 -0.76 5.31 -13.11
N GLU A 64 -0.26 4.61 -14.12
CA GLU A 64 -0.08 3.15 -14.10
C GLU A 64 0.99 2.73 -13.07
N THR A 65 2.04 3.53 -12.89
CA THR A 65 3.08 3.26 -11.90
C THR A 65 2.55 3.42 -10.49
N ILE A 66 1.74 4.45 -10.24
CA ILE A 66 1.08 4.64 -8.94
C ILE A 66 0.08 3.51 -8.68
N ARG A 67 -0.68 3.08 -9.69
CA ARG A 67 -1.61 1.95 -9.57
C ARG A 67 -0.88 0.67 -9.19
N LYS A 68 0.24 0.34 -9.85
CA LYS A 68 1.09 -0.81 -9.48
C LYS A 68 1.53 -0.76 -8.01
N ALA A 69 1.93 0.43 -7.53
CA ALA A 69 2.31 0.61 -6.13
C ALA A 69 1.12 0.40 -5.18
N ILE A 70 -0.06 0.93 -5.51
CA ILE A 70 -1.29 0.74 -4.75
C ILE A 70 -1.64 -0.74 -4.68
N ASP A 71 -1.68 -1.45 -5.81
CA ASP A 71 -2.04 -2.87 -5.87
C ASP A 71 -1.07 -3.71 -5.02
N ARG A 72 0.23 -3.42 -5.13
CA ARG A 72 1.28 -4.10 -4.36
C ARG A 72 1.12 -3.91 -2.86
N LEU A 73 0.93 -2.67 -2.41
CA LEU A 73 0.78 -2.34 -1.00
C LEU A 73 -0.54 -2.87 -0.43
N SER A 74 -1.61 -2.77 -1.22
CA SER A 74 -2.94 -3.25 -0.84
C SER A 74 -2.92 -4.76 -0.61
N SER A 75 -2.34 -5.52 -1.55
CA SER A 75 -2.23 -6.98 -1.42
C SER A 75 -1.48 -7.41 -0.15
N LEU A 76 -0.42 -6.70 0.24
CA LEU A 76 0.33 -7.00 1.46
C LEU A 76 -0.45 -6.63 2.72
N VAL A 77 -1.05 -5.43 2.75
CA VAL A 77 -1.85 -5.04 3.92
C VAL A 77 -3.08 -5.94 4.06
N GLU A 78 -3.67 -6.41 2.96
CA GLU A 78 -4.76 -7.38 2.99
C GLU A 78 -4.32 -8.75 3.54
N SER A 79 -3.12 -9.25 3.18
CA SER A 79 -2.60 -10.52 3.73
C SER A 79 -2.36 -10.45 5.24
N MET A 80 -2.12 -9.25 5.77
CA MET A 80 -1.91 -8.99 7.19
C MET A 80 -3.19 -8.97 8.04
N GLN A 81 -4.39 -8.86 7.44
CA GLN A 81 -5.64 -8.72 8.21
C GLN A 81 -5.96 -9.89 9.17
N PRO A 82 -5.65 -11.16 8.85
CA PRO A 82 -5.82 -12.28 9.78
C PRO A 82 -4.94 -12.23 11.03
N HIS A 83 -3.89 -11.39 11.05
CA HIS A 83 -3.01 -11.22 12.21
C HIS A 83 -3.53 -10.17 13.21
N LEU A 84 -4.58 -9.42 12.87
CA LEU A 84 -5.18 -8.44 13.78
C LEU A 84 -5.92 -9.13 14.94
N PRO A 85 -6.10 -8.46 16.09
CA PRO A 85 -6.95 -8.98 17.16
C PRO A 85 -8.38 -9.31 16.70
N HIS A 86 -8.99 -10.35 17.28
CA HIS A 86 -10.30 -10.86 16.86
C HIS A 86 -11.43 -9.82 16.87
N ASP A 87 -11.43 -8.90 17.84
CA ASP A 87 -12.39 -7.80 17.93
C ASP A 87 -12.24 -6.80 16.77
N VAL A 88 -11.00 -6.53 16.35
CA VAL A 88 -10.69 -5.72 15.16
C VAL A 88 -11.11 -6.46 13.90
N GLN A 89 -10.80 -7.75 13.76
CA GLN A 89 -11.25 -8.55 12.61
C GLN A 89 -12.77 -8.58 12.49
N TYR A 90 -13.49 -8.71 13.61
CA TYR A 90 -14.95 -8.75 13.63
C TYR A 90 -15.56 -7.40 13.22
N ARG A 91 -15.01 -6.29 13.72
CA ARG A 91 -15.44 -4.93 13.36
C ARG A 91 -15.05 -4.54 11.93
N ASN A 92 -13.90 -5.03 11.46
CA ASN A 92 -13.37 -4.74 10.13
C ASN A 92 -13.76 -5.71 9.05
N ARG A 93 -14.51 -6.79 9.39
CA ARG A 93 -14.87 -7.86 8.46
C ARG A 93 -15.23 -7.22 7.13
N ILE A 94 -14.33 -7.38 6.16
CA ILE A 94 -14.37 -6.62 4.91
C ILE A 94 -15.74 -6.91 4.30
N ARG A 95 -16.63 -5.92 4.35
CA ARG A 95 -17.94 -6.02 3.72
C ARG A 95 -17.64 -5.97 2.22
N ARG A 96 -17.51 -7.16 1.62
CA ARG A 96 -17.57 -7.31 0.17
C ARG A 96 -19.06 -7.30 -0.14
N ASP A 97 -19.54 -6.17 -0.65
CA ASP A 97 -20.88 -6.10 -1.24
C ASP A 97 -20.84 -6.97 -2.50
N TRP A 98 -21.29 -8.21 -2.35
CA TRP A 98 -21.78 -9.02 -3.45
C TRP A 98 -23.29 -9.08 -3.35
#